data_AF-A0AAD1ET68-F1
#
_entry.id   AF-A0AAD1ET68-F1
#
_cell.length_a   1.000
_cell.length_b   1.000
_cell.length_c   1.000
_cell.angle_alpha   90.00
_cell.angle_beta   90.00
_cell.angle_gamma   90.00
#
_symmetry.space_group_name_H-M   'P 1'
#
loop_
_entity.id
_entity.type
_entity.pdbx_description
1 polymer ?
#
loop_
_entity_poly.entity_id
_entity_poly.type
_entity_poly.pdbx_seq_one_letter_code
_entity_poly.pdbx_strand_id
1 'polypeptide(L)'
;MAETIVDPNKIASDLMTELNLDESELPTITRLVNTAISIINRSSDAPEDDTLTIPAIKTLTQATYYDRSLENGMPKGLLMMLAHLQASSGGDNNGK
;
A
#
# COMPACT_ATOMS: atom_id res chain seq x y z
N MET A 1 -14.18 -18.25 -6.46
CA MET A 1 -13.01 -17.69 -5.76
C MET A 1 -12.97 -16.23 -6.20
N ALA A 2 -13.16 -15.28 -5.30
CA ALA A 2 -13.09 -13.87 -5.69
C ALA A 2 -11.65 -13.58 -6.15
N GLU A 3 -11.49 -12.97 -7.32
CA GLU A 3 -10.20 -12.39 -7.70
C GLU A 3 -9.90 -11.30 -6.68
N THR A 4 -8.86 -11.49 -5.88
CA THR A 4 -8.32 -10.41 -5.06
C THR A 4 -7.84 -9.33 -6.02
N ILE A 5 -8.43 -8.13 -5.96
CA ILE A 5 -8.07 -6.98 -6.81
C ILE A 5 -6.59 -6.60 -6.65
N VAL A 6 -6.01 -6.94 -5.50
CA VAL A 6 -4.61 -6.71 -5.16
C VAL A 6 -3.79 -8.00 -5.34
N ASP A 7 -2.96 -8.08 -6.38
CA ASP A 7 -1.98 -9.16 -6.57
C ASP A 7 -0.59 -8.76 -5.99
N PRO A 8 -0.15 -9.39 -4.88
CA PRO A 8 1.14 -9.07 -4.27
C PRO A 8 2.33 -9.31 -5.20
N ASN A 9 2.27 -10.33 -6.05
CA ASN A 9 3.38 -10.69 -6.93
C ASN A 9 3.51 -9.69 -8.07
N LYS A 10 2.39 -9.23 -8.63
CA LYS A 10 2.37 -8.16 -9.62
C LYS A 10 2.93 -6.86 -9.04
N ILE A 11 2.49 -6.46 -7.85
CA ILE A 11 2.98 -5.24 -7.18
C ILE A 11 4.48 -5.35 -6.89
N ALA A 12 4.94 -6.51 -6.41
CA ALA A 12 6.36 -6.74 -6.17
C ALA A 12 7.18 -6.64 -7.46
N SER A 13 6.74 -7.28 -8.55
CA SER A 13 7.39 -7.21 -9.86
C SER A 13 7.48 -5.78 -10.40
N ASP A 14 6.41 -5.00 -10.24
CA ASP A 14 6.40 -3.60 -10.64
C ASP A 14 7.39 -2.76 -9.81
N LEU A 15 7.43 -2.96 -8.49
CA LEU A 15 8.37 -2.24 -7.62
C LEU A 15 9.83 -2.59 -7.90
N MET A 16 10.13 -3.86 -8.19
CA MET A 16 11.47 -4.27 -8.61
C MET A 16 11.92 -3.51 -9.86
N THR A 17 11.00 -3.33 -10.82
CA THR A 17 11.25 -2.55 -12.04
C THR A 17 11.40 -1.05 -11.73
N GLU A 18 10.46 -0.46 -10.98
CA GLU A 18 10.43 0.97 -10.65
C GLU A 18 11.64 1.43 -9.84
N LEU A 19 12.10 0.60 -8.91
CA LEU A 19 13.24 0.88 -8.04
C LEU A 19 14.57 0.37 -8.63
N ASN A 20 14.53 -0.24 -9.83
CA ASN A 20 15.67 -0.82 -10.52
C ASN A 20 16.48 -1.77 -9.60
N LEU A 21 15.78 -2.76 -9.03
CA LEU A 21 16.34 -3.75 -8.11
C LEU A 21 16.70 -5.04 -8.82
N ASP A 22 17.76 -5.69 -8.35
CA ASP A 22 18.18 -7.00 -8.83
C ASP A 22 17.24 -8.11 -8.35
N GLU A 23 17.12 -9.21 -9.11
CA GLU A 23 16.21 -10.33 -8.83
C GLU A 23 16.37 -10.93 -7.42
N SER A 24 17.57 -10.85 -6.84
CA SER A 24 17.84 -11.30 -5.46
C SER A 24 17.00 -10.56 -4.41
N GLU A 25 16.50 -9.37 -4.71
CA GLU A 25 15.67 -8.56 -3.82
C GLU A 25 14.20 -8.98 -3.82
N LEU A 26 13.77 -9.80 -4.80
CA LEU A 26 12.36 -10.18 -4.97
C LEU A 26 11.74 -10.79 -3.70
N PRO A 27 12.40 -11.72 -2.98
CA PRO A 27 11.85 -12.26 -1.73
C PRO A 27 11.62 -11.17 -0.67
N THR A 28 12.52 -10.20 -0.60
CA THR A 28 12.44 -9.08 0.35
C THR A 28 11.29 -8.14 0.00
N ILE A 29 11.18 -7.75 -1.27
CA ILE A 29 10.09 -6.88 -1.76
C ILE A 29 8.74 -7.57 -1.59
N THR A 30 8.60 -8.84 -1.99
CA THR A 30 7.35 -9.60 -1.82
C THR A 30 6.92 -9.66 -0.36
N ARG A 31 7.84 -9.89 0.58
CA ARG A 31 7.51 -9.88 2.02
C ARG A 31 7.01 -8.51 2.49
N LEU A 32 7.66 -7.43 2.02
CA LEU A 32 7.25 -6.08 2.37
C LEU A 32 5.89 -5.72 1.76
N VAL A 33 5.63 -6.07 0.50
CA VAL A 33 4.34 -5.87 -0.16
C VAL A 33 3.22 -6.56 0.62
N ASN A 34 3.41 -7.82 1.01
CA ASN A 34 2.42 -8.54 1.83
C ASN A 34 2.17 -7.85 3.19
N THR A 35 3.23 -7.33 3.81
CA THR A 35 3.12 -6.57 5.06
C THR A 35 2.35 -5.27 4.84
N ALA A 36 2.66 -4.53 3.77
CA ALA A 36 1.99 -3.30 3.41
C ALA A 36 0.51 -3.53 3.10
N ILE A 37 0.17 -4.58 2.33
CA ILE A 37 -1.23 -4.99 2.07
C ILE A 37 -1.98 -5.20 3.38
N SER A 38 -1.40 -5.96 4.32
CA SER A 38 -2.03 -6.19 5.62
C SER A 38 -2.26 -4.91 6.41
N ILE A 39 -1.30 -3.98 6.39
CA ILE A 39 -1.42 -2.69 7.09
C ILE A 39 -2.48 -1.81 6.43
N ILE A 40 -2.44 -1.65 5.10
CA ILE A 40 -3.37 -0.79 4.37
C ILE A 40 -4.80 -1.32 4.51
N ASN A 41 -5.04 -2.61 4.29
CA ASN A 41 -6.37 -3.20 4.39
C ASN A 41 -6.94 -3.12 5.81
N ARG A 42 -6.10 -3.14 6.85
CA ARG A 42 -6.55 -2.96 8.24
C ARG A 42 -6.78 -1.49 8.63
N SER A 43 -6.20 -0.57 7.87
CA SER A 43 -6.22 0.87 8.15
C SER A 43 -7.17 1.62 7.23
N SER A 44 -7.82 0.94 6.29
CA SER A 44 -8.69 1.48 5.26
C SER A 44 -10.11 0.98 5.48
N ASP A 45 -11.08 1.87 5.33
CA ASP A 45 -12.49 1.51 5.24
C ASP A 45 -13.01 1.62 3.79
N ALA A 46 -12.12 1.98 2.85
CA ALA A 46 -12.42 2.06 1.42
C ALA A 46 -12.67 0.67 0.80
N PRO A 47 -13.46 0.60 -0.28
CA PRO A 47 -13.55 -0.59 -1.12
C PRO A 47 -12.18 -1.11 -1.59
N GLU A 48 -12.07 -2.42 -1.79
CA GLU A 48 -10.82 -3.07 -2.21
C GLU A 48 -10.32 -2.59 -3.61
N ASP A 49 -11.20 -2.00 -4.42
CA ASP A 49 -10.91 -1.42 -5.74
C ASP A 49 -10.59 0.07 -5.71
N ASP A 50 -10.46 0.70 -4.53
CA ASP A 50 -10.09 2.11 -4.44
C ASP A 50 -8.72 2.36 -5.12
N THR A 51 -8.71 3.37 -6.00
CA THR A 51 -7.55 3.72 -6.82
C THR A 51 -6.29 4.07 -6.01
N LEU A 52 -6.43 4.46 -4.74
CA LEU A 52 -5.32 4.79 -3.85
C LEU A 52 -4.77 3.59 -3.07
N THR A 53 -5.45 2.44 -3.08
CA THR A 53 -5.00 1.23 -2.36
C THR A 53 -3.63 0.76 -2.84
N ILE A 54 -3.46 0.56 -4.16
CA ILE A 54 -2.17 0.13 -4.74
C ILE A 54 -1.07 1.18 -4.55
N PRO A 55 -1.28 2.49 -4.84
CA PRO A 55 -0.32 3.53 -4.54
C PRO A 55 0.12 3.59 -3.06
N ALA A 56 -0.80 3.41 -2.12
CA ALA A 56 -0.49 3.38 -0.69
C ALA A 56 0.39 2.17 -0.33
N ILE A 57 0.05 0.98 -0.85
CA ILE A 57 0.86 -0.24 -0.68
C ILE A 57 2.27 -0.04 -1.22
N LYS A 58 2.42 0.47 -2.45
CA LYS A 58 3.71 0.74 -3.08
C LYS A 58 4.54 1.73 -2.26
N THR A 59 3.92 2.82 -1.82
CA THR A 59 4.60 3.88 -1.04
C THR A 59 5.09 3.36 0.31
N LEU A 60 4.27 2.60 1.03
CA LEU A 60 4.67 1.99 2.30
C LEU A 60 5.76 0.93 2.10
N THR A 61 5.67 0.14 1.03
CA THR A 61 6.71 -0.85 0.67
C THR A 61 8.04 -0.16 0.39
N GLN A 62 8.05 0.90 -0.41
CA GLN A 62 9.26 1.66 -0.72
C GLN A 62 9.86 2.31 0.54
N ALA A 63 9.01 2.92 1.38
CA ALA A 63 9.46 3.52 2.64
C ALA A 63 10.13 2.48 3.55
N THR A 64 9.48 1.35 3.77
CA THR A 64 10.00 0.27 4.63
C THR A 64 11.14 -0.52 3.98
N TYR A 65 11.32 -0.45 2.66
CA TYR A 65 12.48 -1.00 1.98
C TYR A 65 13.76 -0.26 2.36
N TYR A 66 13.72 1.08 2.29
CA TYR A 66 14.87 1.94 2.60
C TYR A 66 15.04 2.23 4.11
N ASP A 67 13.95 2.35 4.85
CA ASP A 67 13.93 2.67 6.29
C ASP A 67 12.96 1.73 7.02
N ARG A 68 13.51 0.61 7.53
CA ARG A 68 12.72 -0.47 8.16
C ARG A 68 12.01 -0.03 9.43
N SER A 69 12.61 0.89 10.18
CA SER A 69 12.08 1.44 11.43
C SER A 69 11.20 2.66 11.22
N LEU A 70 11.17 3.21 10.00
CA LEU A 70 10.52 4.48 9.68
C LEU A 70 11.03 5.60 10.60
N GLU A 71 12.34 5.66 10.85
CA GLU A 71 12.97 6.64 11.75
C GLU A 71 12.74 8.07 11.26
N ASN A 72 12.64 8.25 9.95
CA ASN A 72 12.32 9.54 9.33
C ASN A 72 10.80 9.81 9.26
N GLY A 73 10.00 8.94 9.86
CA GLY A 73 8.55 8.98 9.83
C GLY A 73 7.94 8.41 8.54
N MET A 74 6.62 8.38 8.49
CA MET A 74 5.88 7.95 7.30
C MET A 74 5.91 9.03 6.21
N PRO A 75 6.00 8.64 4.92
CA PRO A 75 5.90 9.59 3.81
C PRO A 75 4.60 10.40 3.88
N LYS A 76 4.68 11.73 3.69
CA LYS A 76 3.50 12.61 3.71
C LYS A 76 2.42 12.18 2.70
N GLY A 77 2.85 11.74 1.51
CA GLY A 77 1.95 11.17 0.50
C GLY A 77 1.17 9.97 1.03
N LEU A 78 1.83 9.06 1.75
CA LEU A 78 1.18 7.91 2.38
C LEU A 78 0.13 8.34 3.41
N LEU A 79 0.44 9.33 4.25
CA LEU A 79 -0.50 9.85 5.24
C LEU A 79 -1.76 10.45 4.59
N MET A 80 -1.61 11.18 3.48
CA MET A 80 -2.74 11.73 2.72
C MET A 80 -3.59 10.62 2.09
N MET A 81 -2.96 9.60 1.51
CA MET A 81 -3.68 8.45 0.95
C MET A 81 -4.43 7.68 2.02
N LEU A 82 -3.80 7.41 3.17
CA LEU A 82 -4.46 6.76 4.30
C LEU A 82 -5.67 7.56 4.80
N ALA A 83 -5.55 8.90 4.91
CA ALA A 83 -6.67 9.73 5.31
C ALA A 83 -7.84 9.65 4.33
N HIS A 84 -7.57 9.58 3.03
CA HIS A 84 -8.61 9.36 2.01
C HIS A 84 -9.26 7.99 2.14
N LEU A 85 -8.44 6.94 2.21
CA LEU A 85 -8.89 5.55 2.33
C LEU A 85 -9.74 5.31 3.60
N GLN A 86 -9.44 6.02 4.69
CA GLN A 86 -10.24 6.01 5.92
C GLN A 86 -11.55 6.79 5.76
N ALA A 87 -11.50 7.95 5.09
CA ALA A 87 -12.68 8.79 4.90
C ALA A 87 -13.70 8.21 3.91
N SER A 88 -13.29 7.28 3.03
CA SER A 88 -14.12 6.67 1.99
C SER A 88 -15.39 5.97 2.54
N SER A 89 -15.36 5.48 3.80
CA SER A 89 -16.54 4.90 4.47
C SER A 89 -17.49 5.94 5.10
N GLY A 90 -17.08 7.20 5.21
CA GLY A 90 -17.86 8.28 5.83
C GLY A 90 -18.93 8.92 4.92
N GLY A 91 -19.15 8.37 3.72
CA GLY A 91 -20.03 8.91 2.69
C GLY A 91 -21.54 8.81 2.94
N ASP A 92 -21.98 8.19 4.04
CA ASP A 92 -23.39 8.13 4.43
C ASP A 92 -23.55 8.63 5.87
N ASN A 93 -23.53 9.94 6.13
CA ASN A 93 -24.20 10.53 7.30
C ASN A 93 -24.41 12.05 7.14
N ASN A 94 -25.65 12.42 6.79
CA ASN A 94 -26.30 13.72 6.99
C ASN A 94 -25.84 14.92 6.15
N GLY A 95 -26.23 14.92 4.87
CA GLY A 95 -26.60 16.15 4.16
C GLY A 95 -28.08 16.47 4.39
N LYS A 96 -28.38 17.72 4.73
CA LYS A 96 -29.71 18.30 5.03
C LYS A 96 -30.82 18.01 4.02
#